data_AF-A0A7K4G246-F1
#
_entry.id   AF-A0A7K4G246-F1
#
_cell.length_a   1.000
_cell.length_b   1.000
_cell.length_c   1.000
_cell.angle_alpha   90.00
_cell.angle_beta   90.00
_cell.angle_gamma   90.00
#
_symmetry.space_group_name_H-M   'P 1'
#
loop_
_entity.id
_entity.type
_entity.pdbx_description
1 polymer ?
#
loop_
_entity_poly.entity_id
_entity_poly.type
_entity_poly.pdbx_seq_one_letter_code
_entity_poly.pdbx_strand_id
1 'polypeptide(L)'
;METNYQDQKKKAYAYFRVNKNDAATIKTKAFTLYDFINNSFYFSRTKKDLTMQVLMELRRQPQSFKQLQQTLQLKKSTLYLLITSLEKSGLIEYEGKKSLLRTSKAFSEALLEYANWWKNWVDE
;
A
#
# COMPACT_ATOMS: atom_id res chain seq x y z
N MET A 1 10.71 -23.99 -10.00
CA MET A 1 11.04 -23.56 -8.63
C MET A 1 9.86 -22.80 -8.06
N GLU A 2 8.97 -23.49 -7.35
CA GLU A 2 7.84 -22.86 -6.66
C GLU A 2 8.38 -22.10 -5.44
N THR A 3 8.38 -20.77 -5.52
CA THR A 3 8.72 -19.93 -4.36
C THR A 3 7.66 -20.16 -3.28
N ASN A 4 8.06 -20.81 -2.18
CA ASN A 4 7.20 -21.26 -1.09
C ASN A 4 6.28 -20.12 -0.62
N TYR A 5 4.96 -20.37 -0.64
CA TYR A 5 3.90 -19.40 -0.34
C TYR A 5 4.07 -18.74 1.06
N GLN A 6 4.63 -19.48 2.01
CA GLN A 6 4.97 -19.00 3.35
C GLN A 6 6.06 -17.91 3.31
N ASP A 7 7.05 -18.02 2.42
CA ASP A 7 8.12 -17.03 2.29
C ASP A 7 7.63 -15.74 1.64
N GLN A 8 6.66 -15.83 0.72
CA GLN A 8 6.02 -14.64 0.15
C GLN A 8 5.25 -13.85 1.22
N LYS A 9 4.58 -14.54 2.15
CA LYS A 9 3.87 -13.91 3.28
C LYS A 9 4.83 -13.25 4.28
N LYS A 10 6.02 -13.83 4.49
CA LYS A 10 7.09 -13.24 5.31
C LYS A 10 7.77 -12.03 4.65
N LYS A 11 7.73 -11.92 3.32
CA LYS A 11 8.32 -10.80 2.57
C LYS A 11 7.30 -9.73 2.15
N ALA A 12 6.03 -9.91 2.49
CA ALA A 12 4.96 -8.95 2.26
C ALA A 12 5.01 -7.78 3.25
N TYR A 13 6.13 -7.06 3.27
CA TYR A 13 6.29 -5.80 3.99
C TYR A 13 6.57 -4.69 2.98
N ALA A 14 5.95 -3.54 3.20
CA ALA A 14 6.33 -2.32 2.50
C ALA A 14 7.50 -1.68 3.25
N TYR A 15 8.53 -1.24 2.52
CA TYR A 15 9.57 -0.39 3.07
C TYR A 15 9.36 1.00 2.48
N PHE A 16 8.87 1.94 3.27
CA PHE A 16 8.83 3.33 2.83
C PHE A 16 10.25 3.90 2.90
N ARG A 17 10.86 4.12 1.74
CA ARG A 17 12.15 4.80 1.61
C ARG A 17 11.93 6.08 0.84
N VAL A 18 12.38 7.20 1.39
CA VAL A 18 12.40 8.48 0.68
C VAL A 18 13.50 8.38 -0.39
N ASN A 19 13.11 8.36 -1.67
CA ASN A 19 14.07 8.44 -2.76
C ASN A 19 14.60 9.89 -2.83
N LYS A 20 15.89 10.06 -3.12
CA LYS A 20 16.53 11.39 -3.19
C LYS A 20 15.81 12.34 -4.16
N ASN A 21 15.21 11.78 -5.21
CA ASN A 21 14.47 12.54 -6.22
C ASN A 21 13.03 12.87 -5.80
N ASP A 22 12.45 12.15 -4.84
CA ASP A 22 11.06 12.37 -4.42
C ASP A 22 10.88 13.77 -3.83
N ALA A 23 11.88 14.29 -3.12
CA ALA A 23 11.79 15.62 -2.50
C ALA A 23 11.55 16.73 -3.53
N ALA A 24 12.20 16.66 -4.70
CA ALA A 24 11.99 17.61 -5.78
C ALA A 24 10.59 17.44 -6.40
N THR A 25 10.18 16.20 -6.64
CA THR A 25 8.88 15.86 -7.25
C THR A 25 7.69 16.19 -6.34
N ILE A 26 7.83 16.02 -5.03
CA ILE A 26 6.83 16.39 -4.03
C ILE A 26 6.67 17.92 -3.98
N LYS A 27 7.78 18.67 -3.99
CA LYS A 27 7.75 20.15 -4.02
C LYS A 27 7.02 20.70 -5.23
N THR A 28 7.09 20.01 -6.38
CA THR A 28 6.37 20.40 -7.60
C THR A 28 4.94 19.86 -7.68
N LYS A 29 4.45 19.17 -6.64
CA LYS A 29 3.13 18.49 -6.61
C LYS A 29 2.95 17.43 -7.72
N ALA A 30 4.05 16.94 -8.29
CA ALA A 30 4.04 15.91 -9.34
C ALA A 30 4.09 14.49 -8.78
N PHE A 31 4.29 14.32 -7.46
CA PHE A 31 4.39 13.01 -6.82
C PHE A 31 3.03 12.29 -6.82
N THR A 32 2.99 11.11 -7.42
CA THR A 32 1.76 10.34 -7.63
C THR A 32 1.64 9.15 -6.69
N LEU A 33 0.44 8.55 -6.63
CA LEU A 33 0.25 7.26 -5.97
C LEU A 33 1.13 6.16 -6.57
N TYR A 34 1.40 6.22 -7.89
CA TYR A 34 2.25 5.24 -8.53
C TYR A 34 3.70 5.34 -8.04
N ASP A 35 4.22 6.56 -7.87
CA ASP A 35 5.55 6.80 -7.29
C ASP A 35 5.64 6.26 -5.86
N PHE A 36 4.62 6.54 -5.05
CA PHE A 36 4.52 5.99 -3.70
C PHE A 36 4.57 4.45 -3.69
N ILE A 37 3.79 3.78 -4.53
CA ILE A 37 3.77 2.31 -4.62
C ILE A 37 5.10 1.77 -5.16
N ASN A 38 5.70 2.46 -6.11
CA ASN A 38 6.99 2.08 -6.68
C ASN A 38 8.10 2.08 -5.63
N ASN A 39 8.08 3.07 -4.73
CA ASN A 39 9.04 3.20 -3.63
C ASN A 39 8.73 2.28 -2.46
N SER A 40 7.45 1.98 -2.22
CA SER A 40 7.01 1.22 -1.04
C SER A 40 7.03 -0.30 -1.22
N PHE A 41 6.83 -0.81 -2.44
CA PHE A 41 6.66 -2.25 -2.69
C PHE A 41 7.67 -2.80 -3.69
N TYR A 42 8.36 -3.88 -3.31
CA TYR A 42 9.20 -4.68 -4.22
C TYR A 42 8.35 -5.68 -5.02
N PHE A 43 7.38 -5.14 -5.74
CA PHE A 43 6.47 -5.89 -6.60
C PHE A 43 6.91 -5.83 -8.06
N SER A 44 6.52 -6.84 -8.84
CA SER A 44 6.60 -6.74 -10.31
C SER A 44 5.72 -5.58 -10.79
N ARG A 45 6.03 -5.01 -11.96
CA ARG A 45 5.25 -3.92 -12.57
C ARG A 45 3.75 -4.21 -12.56
N THR A 46 3.35 -5.39 -13.04
CA THR A 46 1.96 -5.84 -13.01
C THR A 46 1.34 -5.79 -11.62
N LYS A 47 2.06 -6.24 -10.58
CA LYS A 47 1.54 -6.21 -9.20
C LYS A 47 1.45 -4.78 -8.67
N LYS A 48 2.33 -3.86 -9.08
CA LYS A 48 2.24 -2.42 -8.75
C LYS A 48 1.00 -1.80 -9.38
N ASP A 49 0.74 -2.06 -10.66
CA ASP A 49 -0.46 -1.59 -11.36
C ASP A 49 -1.74 -2.11 -10.68
N LEU A 50 -1.78 -3.38 -10.32
CA LEU A 50 -2.90 -3.98 -9.59
C LEU A 50 -3.06 -3.40 -8.18
N THR A 51 -1.97 -3.12 -7.48
CA THR A 51 -2.01 -2.47 -6.16
C THR A 51 -2.62 -1.08 -6.26
N MET A 52 -2.23 -0.31 -7.28
CA MET A 52 -2.81 1.02 -7.55
C MET A 52 -4.31 0.91 -7.82
N GLN A 53 -4.75 -0.04 -8.66
CA GLN A 53 -6.17 -0.25 -8.94
C GLN A 53 -6.97 -0.59 -7.68
N VAL A 54 -6.44 -1.48 -6.81
CA VAL A 54 -7.07 -1.81 -5.53
C VAL A 54 -7.23 -0.56 -4.66
N LEU A 55 -6.17 0.25 -4.49
CA LEU A 55 -6.25 1.46 -3.68
C LEU A 55 -7.19 2.51 -4.26
N MET A 56 -7.26 2.65 -5.59
CA MET A 56 -8.18 3.55 -6.26
C MET A 56 -9.63 3.15 -6.05
N GLU A 57 -9.95 1.85 -6.13
CA GLU A 57 -11.28 1.33 -5.83
C GLU A 57 -11.67 1.56 -4.37
N LEU A 58 -10.74 1.30 -3.44
CA LEU A 58 -10.97 1.50 -2.00
C LEU A 58 -11.06 2.98 -1.60
N ARG A 59 -10.41 3.88 -2.35
CA ARG A 59 -10.54 5.33 -2.17
C ARG A 59 -11.92 5.82 -2.58
N ARG A 60 -12.54 5.22 -3.60
CA ARG A 60 -13.90 5.57 -4.04
C ARG A 60 -14.93 5.13 -3.00
N GLN A 61 -14.84 3.89 -2.54
CA GLN A 61 -15.71 3.36 -1.51
C GLN A 61 -15.11 2.11 -0.85
N PRO A 62 -15.42 1.84 0.44
CA PRO A 62 -15.08 0.55 1.05
C PRO A 62 -15.72 -0.62 0.30
N GLN A 63 -14.98 -1.71 0.10
CA GLN A 63 -15.45 -2.89 -0.63
C GLN A 63 -15.08 -4.17 0.11
N SER A 64 -15.93 -5.19 0.02
CA SER A 64 -15.55 -6.54 0.47
C SER A 64 -14.50 -7.15 -0.46
N PHE A 65 -13.78 -8.16 0.03
CA PHE A 65 -12.83 -8.93 -0.80
C PHE A 65 -13.48 -9.48 -2.07
N LYS A 66 -14.72 -9.99 -1.97
CA LYS A 66 -15.46 -10.56 -3.11
C LYS A 66 -15.81 -9.49 -4.14
N GLN A 67 -16.27 -8.31 -3.70
CA GLN A 67 -16.56 -7.19 -4.60
C GLN A 67 -15.30 -6.75 -5.33
N LEU A 68 -14.18 -6.51 -4.63
CA LEU A 68 -12.91 -6.17 -5.27
C LEU A 68 -12.45 -7.22 -6.28
N GLN A 69 -12.59 -8.51 -5.94
CA GLN A 69 -12.23 -9.60 -6.84
C GLN A 69 -13.05 -9.56 -8.13
N GLN A 70 -14.36 -9.28 -8.02
CA GLN A 70 -15.27 -9.20 -9.17
C GLN A 70 -15.00 -7.95 -10.01
N THR A 71 -14.90 -6.78 -9.36
CA THR A 71 -14.65 -5.49 -10.02
C THR A 71 -13.34 -5.50 -10.81
N LEU A 72 -12.26 -6.01 -10.21
CA LEU A 72 -10.93 -6.02 -10.82
C LEU A 72 -10.61 -7.30 -11.60
N GLN A 73 -11.55 -8.26 -11.62
CA GLN A 73 -11.40 -9.56 -12.28
C GLN A 73 -10.09 -10.30 -11.90
N LEU A 74 -9.70 -10.23 -10.63
CA LEU A 74 -8.42 -10.78 -10.16
C LEU A 74 -8.55 -12.23 -9.70
N LYS A 75 -7.46 -13.00 -9.90
CA LYS A 75 -7.30 -14.29 -9.25
C LYS A 75 -7.31 -14.10 -7.73
N LYS A 76 -8.05 -14.93 -7.01
CA LYS A 76 -8.19 -14.89 -5.54
C LYS A 76 -6.84 -14.85 -4.83
N SER A 77 -5.88 -15.67 -5.26
CA SER A 77 -4.53 -15.72 -4.68
C SER A 77 -3.76 -14.42 -4.86
N THR A 78 -3.87 -13.78 -6.03
CA THR A 78 -3.25 -12.48 -6.31
C THR A 78 -3.87 -11.40 -5.43
N LEU A 79 -5.20 -11.27 -5.40
CA LEU A 79 -5.86 -10.26 -4.57
C LEU A 79 -5.52 -10.47 -3.09
N TYR A 80 -5.51 -11.71 -2.62
CA TYR A 80 -5.14 -12.02 -1.24
C TYR A 80 -3.72 -11.55 -0.89
N LEU A 81 -2.75 -11.78 -1.77
CA LEU A 81 -1.38 -11.29 -1.58
C LEU A 81 -1.30 -9.77 -1.51
N LEU A 82 -2.02 -9.07 -2.40
CA LEU A 82 -2.05 -7.61 -2.44
C LEU A 82 -2.68 -7.03 -1.16
N ILE A 83 -3.85 -7.53 -0.77
CA ILE A 83 -4.54 -7.11 0.45
C ILE A 83 -3.68 -7.38 1.69
N THR A 84 -3.10 -8.57 1.80
CA THR A 84 -2.20 -8.89 2.94
C THR A 84 -1.03 -7.91 3.02
N SER A 85 -0.46 -7.53 1.87
CA SER A 85 0.69 -6.62 1.84
C SER A 85 0.30 -5.18 2.20
N LEU A 86 -0.86 -4.72 1.69
CA LEU A 86 -1.41 -3.40 2.00
C LEU A 86 -1.85 -3.28 3.47
N GLU A 87 -2.44 -4.34 4.03
CA GLU A 87 -2.85 -4.41 5.43
C GLU A 87 -1.61 -4.38 6.34
N LYS A 88 -0.60 -5.21 6.03
CA LYS A 88 0.66 -5.23 6.79
C LYS A 88 1.45 -3.91 6.72
N SER A 89 1.32 -3.17 5.62
CA SER A 89 1.91 -1.83 5.51
C SER A 89 1.05 -0.74 6.18
N GLY A 90 -0.09 -1.11 6.75
CA GLY A 90 -1.04 -0.18 7.36
C GLY A 90 -1.83 0.66 6.36
N LEU A 91 -1.67 0.46 5.04
CA LEU A 91 -2.32 1.30 4.02
C LEU A 91 -3.84 1.09 3.93
N ILE A 92 -4.29 -0.09 4.34
CA ILE A 92 -5.71 -0.43 4.41
C ILE A 92 -6.03 -1.06 5.77
N GLU A 93 -7.29 -0.94 6.16
CA GLU A 93 -7.86 -1.60 7.31
C GLU A 93 -8.70 -2.78 6.85
N TYR A 94 -8.54 -3.93 7.52
CA TYR A 94 -9.30 -5.14 7.25
C TYR A 94 -9.58 -5.91 8.54
N GLU A 95 -10.82 -5.85 9.02
CA GLU A 95 -11.24 -6.56 10.25
C GLU A 95 -11.74 -8.00 9.96
N GLY A 96 -11.18 -8.65 8.93
CA GLY A 96 -11.49 -10.05 8.59
C GLY A 96 -12.66 -10.27 7.62
N LYS A 97 -13.07 -11.53 7.46
CA LYS A 97 -13.84 -12.04 6.29
C LYS A 97 -15.19 -11.37 6.00
N LYS A 98 -15.82 -10.74 7.01
CA LYS A 98 -17.12 -10.07 6.85
C LYS A 98 -16.99 -8.55 6.74
N SER A 99 -15.77 -8.03 6.92
CA SER A 99 -15.52 -6.60 7.01
C SER A 99 -15.18 -6.04 5.65
N LEU A 100 -15.56 -4.78 5.44
CA LEU A 100 -15.19 -4.04 4.25
C LEU A 100 -13.72 -3.63 4.37
N LEU A 101 -12.99 -3.78 3.28
CA LEU A 101 -11.67 -3.22 3.10
C LEU A 101 -11.83 -1.72 2.87
N ARG A 102 -10.98 -0.90 3.50
CA ARG A 102 -10.95 0.56 3.34
C ARG A 102 -9.54 1.08 3.46
N THR A 103 -9.27 2.25 2.89
CA THR A 103 -7.99 2.94 3.11
C THR A 103 -7.88 3.36 4.57
N SER A 104 -6.67 3.25 5.13
CA SER A 104 -6.40 3.52 6.54
C SER A 104 -6.18 5.01 6.78
N LYS A 105 -6.93 5.59 7.72
CA LYS A 105 -6.66 6.96 8.19
C LYS A 105 -5.46 7.00 9.14
N ALA A 106 -5.38 5.99 10.01
CA ALA A 106 -4.31 5.86 11.02
C ALA A 106 -2.91 5.85 10.39
N PHE A 107 -2.77 5.33 9.17
CA PHE A 107 -1.49 5.36 8.46
C PHE A 107 -1.04 6.78 8.10
N SER A 108 -1.96 7.62 7.63
CA SER A 108 -1.63 9.01 7.29
C SER A 108 -1.29 9.82 8.53
N GLU A 109 -2.00 9.58 9.63
CA GLU A 109 -1.74 10.21 10.92
C GLU A 109 -0.36 9.81 11.45
N ALA A 110 -0.04 8.52 11.46
CA ALA A 110 1.27 8.03 11.89
C ALA A 110 2.43 8.61 11.05
N LEU A 111 2.27 8.71 9.73
CA LEU A 111 3.29 9.33 8.87
C LEU A 111 3.52 10.81 9.20
N LEU A 112 2.46 11.56 9.53
CA LEU A 112 2.56 12.95 9.93
C LEU A 112 3.30 13.10 11.26
N GLU A 113 2.96 12.26 12.24
CA GLU A 113 3.64 12.24 13.54
C GLU A 113 5.13 11.90 13.39
N TYR A 114 5.48 10.89 12.57
CA TYR A 114 6.89 10.57 12.29
C TYR A 114 7.64 11.70 11.60
N ALA A 115 6.99 12.41 10.66
CA ALA A 115 7.58 13.54 9.98
C ALA A 115 7.84 14.71 10.96
N ASN A 116 6.89 15.00 11.83
CA ASN A 116 7.03 16.03 12.87
C ASN A 116 8.14 15.69 13.85
N TRP A 117 8.17 14.45 14.34
CA TRP A 117 9.22 13.97 15.25
C TRP A 117 10.61 14.10 14.62
N TRP A 118 10.78 13.62 13.38
CA TRP A 118 12.07 13.70 12.69
C TRP A 118 12.53 15.14 12.46
N LYS A 119 11.60 16.03 12.09
CA LYS A 119 11.90 17.45 11.91
C LYS A 119 12.45 18.06 13.20
N ASN A 120 11.75 17.85 14.32
CA ASN A 120 12.18 18.38 15.61
C ASN A 120 13.56 17.84 16.01
N TRP A 121 13.83 16.55 15.77
CA TRP A 121 15.13 15.95 16.06
C TRP A 121 16.29 16.51 15.23
N VAL A 122 16.06 16.96 14.00
CA VAL A 122 17.10 17.56 13.14
C VAL A 122 17.36 19.03 13.47
N ASP A 123 16.33 19.75 13.90
CA ASP A 123 16.39 21.19 14.20
C ASP A 123 16.92 21.49 15.62
N GLU A 124 17.04 20.47 16.48
CA GLU A 124 17.66 20.50 17.83
C GLU A 124 19.17 20.23 17.81
#